data_AF-A0A9Q9J6C4-F1
#
_entry.id   AF-A0A9Q9J6C4-F1
#
_cell.length_a   1.000
_cell.length_b   1.000
_cell.length_c   1.000
_cell.angle_alpha   90.00
_cell.angle_beta   90.00
_cell.angle_gamma   90.00
#
_symmetry.space_group_name_H-M   'P 1'
#
loop_
_entity.id
_entity.type
_entity.pdbx_description
1 polymer ?
#
loop_
_entity_poly.entity_id
_entity_poly.type
_entity_poly.pdbx_seq_one_letter_code
_entity_poly.pdbx_strand_id
1 'polypeptide(L)'
;MNKAIFIKIFIRWMAFCAIYVPTAIAGNYKIYDRVANFNAQYRNQVGQTRSRAVVALYRQLSATTRPCLNRGITHFDADDLFRATAFVEIYSKDPVDVDTLGCLYHRLAASGKATDWHTRTYIGALVTVSRYNEANALRQQMSLLDLPVLPQLHFTGRAAAQGWRILSLQDAAHASVEAWHPVAHSAQVVAMVHPACHFSVRALLEIERRPDLQWLRENLLLLVAPGRTLPVEDLLSWNAAHPQLQMHPMYLRADWKKLASIDTPTFYIVRDGEVIYVFEGWPNTKGLQGLQQTLEHERLP
;
A
#
# COMPACT_ATOMS: atom_id res chain seq x y z
N MET A 1 67.52 20.51 -13.18
CA MET A 1 67.04 19.26 -13.81
C MET A 1 65.73 18.86 -13.15
N ASN A 2 64.68 18.80 -13.96
CA ASN A 2 63.26 18.74 -13.60
C ASN A 2 62.87 17.51 -12.77
N LYS A 3 62.14 17.72 -11.67
CA LYS A 3 61.25 16.69 -11.08
C LYS A 3 59.82 17.15 -11.28
N ALA A 4 59.14 16.50 -12.21
CA ALA A 4 57.75 16.76 -12.57
C ALA A 4 56.82 16.33 -11.41
N ILE A 5 55.91 17.23 -11.06
CA ILE A 5 54.82 17.06 -10.11
C ILE A 5 53.71 16.30 -10.83
N PHE A 6 53.40 15.07 -10.39
CA PHE A 6 52.24 14.32 -10.88
C PHE A 6 51.01 14.68 -10.05
N ILE A 7 50.17 15.56 -10.58
CA ILE A 7 48.82 15.84 -10.09
C ILE A 7 47.92 14.69 -10.54
N LYS A 8 47.45 13.86 -9.60
CA LYS A 8 46.38 12.89 -9.87
C LYS A 8 45.04 13.62 -9.79
N ILE A 9 44.44 13.88 -10.96
CA ILE A 9 43.07 14.36 -11.09
C ILE A 9 42.13 13.20 -10.78
N PHE A 10 41.41 13.27 -9.66
CA PHE A 10 40.29 12.37 -9.35
C PHE A 10 39.06 12.83 -10.13
N ILE A 11 38.77 12.16 -11.25
CA ILE A 11 37.50 12.32 -11.97
C ILE A 11 36.46 11.46 -11.23
N ARG A 12 35.59 12.12 -10.47
CA ARG A 12 34.36 11.52 -9.90
C ARG A 12 33.41 11.18 -11.04
N TRP A 13 33.29 9.90 -11.36
CA TRP A 13 32.20 9.40 -12.19
C TRP A 13 30.90 9.42 -11.38
N MET A 14 29.98 10.34 -11.70
CA MET A 14 28.58 10.21 -11.33
C MET A 14 27.97 9.07 -12.15
N ALA A 15 27.77 7.92 -11.52
CA ALA A 15 26.96 6.86 -12.10
C ALA A 15 25.48 7.27 -12.01
N PHE A 16 24.97 7.93 -13.05
CA PHE A 16 23.54 7.93 -13.33
C PHE A 16 23.15 6.48 -13.66
N CYS A 17 22.58 5.75 -12.69
CA CYS A 17 21.87 4.51 -12.97
C CYS A 17 20.57 4.85 -13.71
N ALA A 18 20.68 5.17 -15.00
CA ALA A 18 19.57 5.05 -15.91
C ALA A 18 19.15 3.58 -15.89
N ILE A 19 17.95 3.29 -15.39
CA ILE A 19 17.35 1.96 -15.50
C ILE A 19 17.22 1.68 -16.99
N TYR A 20 18.15 0.90 -17.53
CA TYR A 20 18.13 0.48 -18.92
C TYR A 20 17.00 -0.55 -19.06
N VAL A 21 15.81 -0.08 -19.44
CA VAL A 21 14.75 -0.96 -19.91
C VAL A 21 15.15 -1.37 -21.33
N PRO A 22 15.41 -2.67 -21.60
CA PRO A 22 15.80 -3.09 -22.93
C PRO A 22 14.69 -2.70 -23.92
N THR A 23 15.00 -1.81 -24.85
CA THR A 23 14.14 -1.50 -26.00
C THR A 23 14.26 -2.60 -27.04
N ALA A 24 13.80 -3.80 -26.72
CA ALA A 24 13.69 -4.89 -27.68
C ALA A 24 12.68 -5.94 -27.22
N ILE A 25 11.38 -5.69 -27.42
CA ILE A 25 10.41 -6.77 -27.69
C ILE A 25 9.40 -6.25 -28.71
N ALA A 26 9.75 -6.36 -29.99
CA ALA A 26 8.80 -6.26 -31.09
C ALA A 26 8.02 -7.58 -31.16
N GLY A 27 6.76 -7.54 -30.73
CA GLY A 27 5.78 -8.61 -30.84
C GLY A 27 4.44 -8.08 -30.34
N ASN A 28 3.32 -8.60 -30.88
CA ASN A 28 1.94 -8.31 -30.43
C ASN A 28 1.68 -8.88 -29.02
N TYR A 29 2.53 -8.57 -28.05
CA TYR A 29 2.36 -9.01 -26.68
C TYR A 29 1.36 -8.09 -25.98
N LYS A 30 0.31 -8.74 -25.50
CA LYS A 30 -0.67 -8.20 -24.55
C LYS A 30 0.02 -7.40 -23.44
N ILE A 31 -0.54 -6.25 -23.07
CA ILE A 31 0.05 -5.38 -22.04
C ILE A 31 0.14 -6.12 -20.70
N TYR A 32 -0.84 -6.98 -20.39
CA TYR A 32 -0.82 -7.81 -19.19
C TYR A 32 0.44 -8.69 -19.13
N ASP A 33 0.74 -9.42 -20.21
CA ASP A 33 1.89 -10.33 -20.25
C ASP A 33 3.21 -9.57 -20.06
N ARG A 34 3.32 -8.37 -20.64
CA ARG A 34 4.51 -7.53 -20.47
C ARG A 34 4.74 -7.12 -19.01
N VAL A 35 3.69 -6.67 -18.34
CA VAL A 35 3.77 -6.26 -16.92
C VAL A 35 3.99 -7.47 -16.01
N ALA A 36 3.29 -8.58 -16.26
CA ALA A 36 3.42 -9.81 -15.48
C ALA A 36 4.82 -10.44 -15.62
N ASN A 37 5.36 -10.51 -16.83
CA ASN A 37 6.70 -11.02 -17.09
C ASN A 37 7.78 -10.13 -16.47
N PHE A 38 7.64 -8.81 -16.57
CA PHE A 38 8.54 -7.88 -15.88
C PHE A 38 8.49 -8.11 -14.36
N ASN A 39 7.30 -8.24 -13.78
CA ASN A 39 7.16 -8.54 -12.35
C ASN A 39 7.83 -9.87 -11.96
N ALA A 40 7.78 -10.88 -12.83
CA ALA A 40 8.41 -12.17 -12.60
C ALA A 40 9.95 -12.09 -12.59
N GLN A 41 10.53 -11.27 -13.47
CA GLN A 41 11.98 -11.04 -13.54
C GLN A 41 12.53 -10.30 -12.30
N TYR A 42 11.69 -9.52 -11.62
CA TYR A 42 12.06 -8.73 -10.43
C TYR A 42 11.73 -9.43 -9.11
N ARG A 43 11.39 -10.73 -9.12
CA ARG A 43 10.97 -11.48 -7.91
C ARG A 43 11.98 -11.44 -6.75
N ASN A 44 13.27 -11.33 -7.05
CA ASN A 44 14.34 -11.33 -6.05
C ASN A 44 14.65 -9.93 -5.49
N GLN A 45 13.98 -8.89 -5.98
CA GLN A 45 14.14 -7.53 -5.47
C GLN A 45 13.27 -7.32 -4.23
N VAL A 46 13.67 -6.38 -3.37
CA VAL A 46 12.86 -5.93 -2.22
C VAL A 46 11.47 -5.51 -2.71
N GLY A 47 10.43 -5.89 -1.96
CA GLY A 47 9.01 -5.77 -2.36
C GLY A 47 8.65 -4.36 -2.85
N GLN A 48 9.14 -3.32 -2.18
CA GLN A 48 8.88 -1.93 -2.57
C GLN A 48 9.52 -1.55 -3.91
N THR A 49 10.79 -1.87 -4.12
CA THR A 49 11.52 -1.56 -5.36
C THR A 49 10.83 -2.21 -6.56
N ARG A 50 10.47 -3.49 -6.40
CA ARG A 50 9.70 -4.24 -7.38
C ARG A 50 8.35 -3.58 -7.69
N SER A 51 7.57 -3.27 -6.65
CA SER A 51 6.24 -2.65 -6.79
C SER A 51 6.30 -1.33 -7.56
N ARG A 52 7.25 -0.44 -7.22
CA ARG A 52 7.44 0.84 -7.91
C ARG A 52 7.82 0.65 -9.38
N ALA A 53 8.73 -0.28 -9.67
CA ALA A 53 9.17 -0.55 -11.03
C ALA A 53 8.03 -1.10 -11.92
N VAL A 54 7.20 -2.01 -11.39
CA VAL A 54 6.03 -2.56 -12.08
C VAL A 54 5.01 -1.47 -12.42
N VAL A 55 4.67 -0.62 -11.43
CA VAL A 55 3.75 0.52 -11.64
C VAL A 55 4.31 1.48 -12.69
N ALA A 56 5.60 1.82 -12.62
CA ALA A 56 6.24 2.73 -13.57
C ALA A 56 6.20 2.19 -15.01
N LEU A 57 6.50 0.90 -15.20
CA LEU A 57 6.39 0.26 -16.51
C LEU A 57 4.97 0.33 -17.07
N TYR A 58 3.96 -0.01 -16.27
CA TYR A 58 2.57 0.08 -16.70
C TYR A 58 2.20 1.50 -17.12
N ARG A 59 2.53 2.52 -16.31
CA ARG A 59 2.28 3.93 -16.62
C ARG A 59 2.94 4.37 -17.92
N GLN A 60 4.15 3.90 -18.20
CA GLN A 60 4.84 4.16 -19.47
C GLN A 60 4.09 3.53 -20.65
N LEU A 61 3.65 2.28 -20.52
CA LEU A 61 2.95 1.54 -21.58
C LEU A 61 1.54 2.10 -21.85
N SER A 62 0.86 2.59 -20.81
CA SER A 62 -0.51 3.09 -20.87
C SER A 62 -0.61 4.62 -21.00
N ALA A 63 0.51 5.34 -21.19
CA ALA A 63 0.59 6.80 -21.07
C ALA A 63 -0.43 7.55 -21.95
N THR A 64 -0.69 7.05 -23.16
CA THR A 64 -1.63 7.64 -24.12
C THR A 64 -3.04 7.05 -24.06
N THR A 65 -3.25 6.01 -23.24
CA THR A 65 -4.53 5.31 -23.15
C THR A 65 -5.49 6.11 -22.28
N ARG A 66 -6.75 6.27 -22.72
CA ARG A 66 -7.81 6.96 -21.98
C ARG A 66 -9.11 6.14 -21.94
N PRO A 67 -9.21 5.07 -21.14
CA PRO A 67 -10.34 4.15 -21.16
C PRO A 67 -11.69 4.77 -20.78
N CYS A 68 -11.68 5.83 -19.97
CA CYS A 68 -12.88 6.53 -19.52
C CYS A 68 -13.46 7.52 -20.54
N LEU A 69 -12.75 7.81 -21.64
CA LEU A 69 -13.26 8.70 -22.68
C LEU A 69 -14.02 7.87 -23.73
N ASN A 70 -15.27 8.23 -24.02
CA ASN A 70 -16.15 7.57 -25.01
C ASN A 70 -15.59 7.56 -26.45
N ARG A 71 -14.53 8.33 -26.73
CA ARG A 71 -13.77 8.34 -27.99
C ARG A 71 -12.25 8.28 -27.78
N GLY A 72 -11.82 7.83 -26.59
CA GLY A 72 -10.40 7.67 -26.30
C GLY A 72 -9.81 6.59 -27.19
N ILE A 73 -8.71 6.90 -27.88
CA ILE A 73 -7.92 5.90 -28.58
C ILE A 73 -7.35 4.96 -27.50
N THR A 74 -7.82 3.72 -27.49
CA THR A 74 -7.14 2.62 -26.79
C THR A 74 -6.60 1.69 -27.84
N HIS A 75 -5.28 1.56 -27.89
CA HIS A 75 -4.60 0.60 -28.75
C HIS A 75 -4.66 -0.82 -28.19
N PHE A 76 -5.18 -0.98 -26.96
CA PHE A 76 -5.29 -2.25 -26.27
C PHE A 76 -6.74 -2.75 -26.27
N ASP A 77 -6.86 -4.08 -26.30
CA ASP A 77 -8.11 -4.76 -25.98
C ASP A 77 -8.54 -4.46 -24.54
N ALA A 78 -9.86 -4.34 -24.30
CA ALA A 78 -10.38 -3.91 -23.01
C ALA A 78 -10.16 -4.95 -21.89
N ASP A 79 -10.23 -6.26 -22.19
CA ASP A 79 -9.96 -7.32 -21.22
C ASP A 79 -8.46 -7.37 -20.90
N ASP A 80 -7.60 -7.27 -21.91
CA ASP A 80 -6.15 -7.23 -21.70
C ASP A 80 -5.72 -6.03 -20.84
N LEU A 81 -6.23 -4.83 -21.15
CA LEU A 81 -5.94 -3.66 -20.35
C LEU A 81 -6.52 -3.79 -18.93
N PHE A 82 -7.74 -4.31 -18.77
CA PHE A 82 -8.32 -4.53 -17.44
C PHE A 82 -7.43 -5.44 -16.60
N ARG A 83 -6.95 -6.55 -17.16
CA ARG A 83 -6.03 -7.47 -16.47
C ARG A 83 -4.74 -6.78 -16.06
N ALA A 84 -4.14 -5.99 -16.95
CA ALA A 84 -2.92 -5.25 -16.65
C ALA A 84 -3.15 -4.20 -15.55
N THR A 85 -4.24 -3.42 -15.63
CA THR A 85 -4.59 -2.43 -14.60
C THR A 85 -4.86 -3.11 -13.26
N ALA A 86 -5.60 -4.22 -13.24
CA ALA A 86 -5.92 -4.96 -12.02
C ALA A 86 -4.66 -5.51 -11.35
N PHE A 87 -3.70 -5.98 -12.14
CA PHE A 87 -2.42 -6.45 -11.64
C PHE A 87 -1.60 -5.32 -10.98
N VAL A 88 -1.63 -4.13 -11.58
CA VAL A 88 -0.87 -2.96 -11.12
C VAL A 88 -1.52 -2.29 -9.92
N GLU A 89 -2.85 -2.27 -9.88
CA GLU A 89 -3.66 -1.73 -8.79
C GLU A 89 -3.30 -2.38 -7.44
N ILE A 90 -3.00 -3.69 -7.43
CA ILE A 90 -2.53 -4.40 -6.24
C ILE A 90 -1.33 -3.70 -5.58
N TYR A 91 -0.44 -3.11 -6.40
CA TYR A 91 0.75 -2.40 -5.97
C TYR A 91 0.51 -0.91 -5.75
N SER A 92 -0.19 -0.23 -6.66
CA SER A 92 -0.37 1.22 -6.60
C SER A 92 -1.39 1.63 -5.54
N LYS A 93 -2.51 0.90 -5.44
CA LYS A 93 -3.68 1.22 -4.60
C LYS A 93 -4.12 2.68 -4.80
N ASP A 94 -4.04 3.12 -6.04
CA ASP A 94 -4.28 4.50 -6.47
C ASP A 94 -5.71 4.63 -7.00
N PRO A 95 -6.51 5.60 -6.52
CA PRO A 95 -7.85 5.85 -7.05
C PRO A 95 -7.93 5.97 -8.57
N VAL A 96 -6.88 6.48 -9.23
CA VAL A 96 -6.83 6.61 -10.71
C VAL A 96 -6.84 5.24 -11.41
N ASP A 97 -6.19 4.23 -10.83
CA ASP A 97 -6.23 2.86 -11.38
C ASP A 97 -7.60 2.22 -11.16
N VAL A 98 -8.21 2.47 -10.00
CA VAL A 98 -9.55 1.98 -9.69
C VAL A 98 -10.60 2.61 -10.61
N ASP A 99 -10.48 3.90 -10.91
CA ASP A 99 -11.33 4.59 -11.89
C ASP A 99 -11.15 4.00 -13.29
N THR A 100 -9.90 3.71 -13.68
CA THR A 100 -9.59 3.07 -14.96
C THR A 100 -10.21 1.68 -15.04
N LEU A 101 -10.14 0.89 -13.97
CA LEU A 101 -10.79 -0.41 -13.87
C LEU A 101 -12.31 -0.30 -13.99
N GLY A 102 -12.94 0.70 -13.36
CA GLY A 102 -14.37 0.92 -13.48
C GLY A 102 -14.81 1.19 -14.92
N CYS A 103 -14.09 2.06 -15.63
CA CYS A 103 -14.37 2.35 -17.04
C CYS A 103 -14.23 1.12 -17.94
N LEU A 104 -13.20 0.30 -17.71
CA LEU A 104 -12.97 -0.94 -18.45
C LEU A 104 -14.03 -2.00 -18.11
N TYR A 105 -14.38 -2.13 -16.82
CA TYR A 105 -15.44 -3.01 -16.34
C TYR A 105 -16.77 -2.70 -17.02
N HIS A 106 -17.20 -1.44 -17.00
CA HIS A 106 -18.47 -1.03 -17.62
C HIS A 106 -18.49 -1.26 -19.13
N ARG A 107 -17.36 -1.08 -19.82
CA ARG A 107 -17.24 -1.39 -21.25
C ARG A 107 -17.35 -2.89 -21.53
N LEU A 108 -16.70 -3.72 -20.71
CA LEU A 108 -16.81 -5.17 -20.81
C LEU A 108 -18.24 -5.64 -20.49
N ALA A 109 -18.88 -5.06 -19.47
CA ALA A 109 -20.25 -5.38 -19.10
C ALA A 109 -21.25 -5.00 -20.20
N ALA A 110 -21.14 -3.78 -20.75
CA ALA A 110 -22.01 -3.30 -21.83
C ALA A 110 -21.88 -4.12 -23.13
N SER A 111 -20.74 -4.79 -23.33
CA SER A 111 -20.50 -5.69 -24.47
C SER A 111 -20.77 -7.17 -24.17
N GLY A 112 -21.28 -7.49 -22.98
CA GLY A 112 -21.55 -8.88 -22.57
C GLY A 112 -20.29 -9.73 -22.34
N LYS A 113 -19.13 -9.10 -22.18
CA LYS A 113 -17.81 -9.76 -22.01
C LYS A 113 -17.30 -9.75 -20.57
N ALA A 114 -17.94 -9.03 -19.66
CA ALA A 114 -17.59 -9.08 -18.25
C ALA A 114 -17.89 -10.46 -17.68
N THR A 115 -16.99 -10.95 -16.83
CA THR A 115 -17.13 -12.23 -16.12
C THR A 115 -17.16 -11.99 -14.61
N ASP A 116 -17.50 -13.01 -13.83
CA ASP A 116 -17.43 -12.93 -12.36
C ASP A 116 -16.06 -12.50 -11.85
N TRP A 117 -14.99 -12.93 -12.53
CA TRP A 117 -13.64 -12.51 -12.20
C TRP A 117 -13.45 -11.00 -12.37
N HIS A 118 -14.00 -10.40 -13.43
CA HIS A 118 -13.96 -8.95 -13.63
C HIS A 118 -14.71 -8.22 -12.52
N THR A 119 -15.95 -8.65 -12.24
CA THR A 119 -16.81 -8.05 -11.21
C THR A 119 -16.15 -8.11 -9.84
N ARG A 120 -15.73 -9.31 -9.39
CA ARG A 120 -15.04 -9.50 -8.11
C ARG A 120 -13.73 -8.72 -8.05
N THR A 121 -13.05 -8.59 -9.19
CA THR A 121 -11.81 -7.82 -9.25
C THR A 121 -12.03 -6.34 -9.07
N TYR A 122 -13.05 -5.78 -9.72
CA TYR A 122 -13.38 -4.38 -9.56
C TYR A 122 -13.93 -4.07 -8.16
N ILE A 123 -14.78 -4.94 -7.60
CA ILE A 123 -15.23 -4.83 -6.19
C ILE A 123 -14.00 -4.76 -5.26
N GLY A 124 -13.05 -5.69 -5.41
CA GLY A 124 -11.83 -5.69 -4.61
C GLY A 124 -11.00 -4.41 -4.76
N ALA A 125 -10.88 -3.88 -5.98
CA ALA A 125 -10.19 -2.61 -6.23
C ALA A 125 -10.91 -1.39 -5.62
N LEU A 126 -12.25 -1.41 -5.53
CA LEU A 126 -12.99 -0.37 -4.79
C LEU A 126 -12.65 -0.41 -3.29
N VAL A 127 -12.41 -1.59 -2.72
CA VAL A 127 -12.01 -1.74 -1.30
C VAL A 127 -10.64 -1.13 -1.02
N THR A 128 -9.66 -1.26 -1.92
CA THR A 128 -8.30 -0.76 -1.69
C THR A 128 -8.22 0.76 -1.59
N VAL A 129 -9.23 1.47 -2.10
CA VAL A 129 -9.38 2.93 -2.05
C VAL A 129 -10.60 3.37 -1.23
N SER A 130 -11.09 2.50 -0.36
CA SER A 130 -12.17 2.79 0.60
C SER A 130 -13.50 3.26 -0.01
N ARG A 131 -13.79 2.88 -1.26
CA ARG A 131 -15.09 3.11 -1.93
C ARG A 131 -16.10 2.02 -1.58
N TYR A 132 -16.32 1.82 -0.28
CA TYR A 132 -17.09 0.70 0.26
C TYR A 132 -18.56 0.71 -0.19
N ASN A 133 -19.16 1.89 -0.34
CA ASN A 133 -20.53 2.02 -0.83
C ASN A 133 -20.69 1.51 -2.27
N GLU A 134 -19.76 1.86 -3.16
CA GLU A 134 -19.75 1.38 -4.55
C GLU A 134 -19.51 -0.14 -4.60
N ALA A 135 -18.58 -0.65 -3.80
CA ALA A 135 -18.30 -2.08 -3.67
C ALA A 135 -19.53 -2.86 -3.20
N ASN A 136 -20.22 -2.38 -2.17
CA ASN A 136 -21.44 -2.98 -1.64
C ASN A 136 -22.60 -2.96 -2.66
N ALA A 137 -22.78 -1.85 -3.36
CA ALA A 137 -23.81 -1.72 -4.41
C ALA A 137 -23.56 -2.73 -5.54
N LEU A 138 -22.33 -2.82 -6.04
CA LEU A 138 -21.98 -3.76 -7.12
C LEU A 138 -22.10 -5.22 -6.67
N ARG A 139 -21.67 -5.53 -5.44
CA ARG A 139 -21.86 -6.84 -4.81
C ARG A 139 -23.33 -7.25 -4.78
N GLN A 140 -24.22 -6.35 -4.38
CA GLN A 140 -25.66 -6.60 -4.31
C GLN A 140 -26.27 -6.74 -5.71
N GLN A 141 -25.94 -5.84 -6.64
CA GLN A 141 -26.43 -5.88 -8.03
C GLN A 141 -26.09 -7.21 -8.71
N MET A 142 -24.90 -7.73 -8.45
CA MET A 142 -24.38 -8.96 -9.06
C MET A 142 -24.66 -10.21 -8.22
N SER A 143 -25.42 -10.10 -7.12
CA SER A 143 -25.77 -11.21 -6.22
C SER A 143 -24.56 -12.00 -5.70
N LEU A 144 -23.43 -11.34 -5.47
CA LEU A 144 -22.20 -11.94 -4.94
C LEU A 144 -22.24 -12.01 -3.40
N LEU A 145 -23.15 -12.84 -2.88
CA LEU A 145 -23.47 -12.90 -1.45
C LEU A 145 -22.38 -13.54 -0.59
N ASP A 146 -21.41 -14.22 -1.20
CA ASP A 146 -20.23 -14.78 -0.52
C ASP A 146 -19.19 -13.71 -0.16
N LEU A 147 -19.28 -12.51 -0.74
CA LEU A 147 -18.43 -11.38 -0.36
C LEU A 147 -18.99 -10.69 0.89
N PRO A 148 -18.14 -10.33 1.86
CA PRO A 148 -18.59 -9.64 3.07
C PRO A 148 -19.17 -8.27 2.74
N VAL A 149 -20.11 -7.82 3.57
CA VAL A 149 -20.59 -6.44 3.55
C VAL A 149 -19.53 -5.54 4.17
N LEU A 150 -19.17 -4.46 3.50
CA LEU A 150 -18.22 -3.47 4.01
C LEU A 150 -18.94 -2.41 4.84
N PRO A 151 -18.31 -1.84 5.87
CA PRO A 151 -18.94 -0.85 6.72
C PRO A 151 -19.22 0.46 5.97
N GLN A 152 -20.23 1.18 6.41
CA GLN A 152 -20.47 2.56 6.02
C GLN A 152 -19.42 3.46 6.67
N LEU A 153 -18.86 4.37 5.89
CA LEU A 153 -17.83 5.29 6.35
C LEU A 153 -18.45 6.63 6.77
N HIS A 154 -18.18 7.03 8.01
CA HIS A 154 -18.54 8.34 8.55
C HIS A 154 -17.28 9.20 8.72
N PHE A 155 -17.32 10.46 8.30
CA PHE A 155 -16.18 11.36 8.44
C PHE A 155 -16.34 12.22 9.68
N THR A 156 -15.39 12.14 10.61
CA THR A 156 -15.45 12.88 11.88
C THR A 156 -14.66 14.19 11.80
N GLY A 157 -15.30 15.33 12.11
CA GLY A 157 -14.63 16.63 12.21
C GLY A 157 -13.91 17.07 10.91
N ARG A 158 -12.71 17.63 11.04
CA ARG A 158 -11.85 18.02 9.91
C ARG A 158 -11.19 16.83 9.19
N ALA A 159 -11.55 15.57 9.46
CA ALA A 159 -10.99 14.39 8.77
C ALA A 159 -11.19 14.37 7.23
N ALA A 160 -11.98 15.31 6.70
CA ALA A 160 -12.03 15.65 5.27
C ALA A 160 -10.74 16.32 4.74
N ALA A 161 -9.86 16.84 5.60
CA ALA A 161 -8.59 17.44 5.23
C ALA A 161 -7.53 16.36 4.91
N GLN A 162 -6.65 16.68 3.96
CA GLN A 162 -5.50 15.83 3.61
C GLN A 162 -4.62 15.58 4.84
N GLY A 163 -4.08 14.37 4.98
CA GLY A 163 -3.26 13.98 6.11
C GLY A 163 -3.18 12.47 6.29
N TRP A 164 -2.66 12.03 7.44
CA TRP A 164 -2.55 10.61 7.78
C TRP A 164 -3.86 10.15 8.38
N ARG A 165 -4.65 9.38 7.62
CA ARG A 165 -5.98 8.96 8.04
C ARG A 165 -6.08 7.47 8.24
N ILE A 166 -6.81 7.10 9.28
CA ILE A 166 -7.11 5.73 9.67
C ILE A 166 -8.62 5.49 9.64
N LEU A 167 -8.99 4.22 9.59
CA LEU A 167 -10.33 3.76 9.90
C LEU A 167 -10.37 3.30 11.35
N SER A 168 -11.37 3.77 12.09
CA SER A 168 -11.76 3.22 13.38
C SER A 168 -13.05 2.44 13.18
N LEU A 169 -13.04 1.14 13.48
CA LEU A 169 -14.21 0.28 13.34
C LEU A 169 -15.05 0.38 14.61
N GLN A 170 -16.32 0.79 14.49
CA GLN A 170 -17.26 0.76 15.59
C GLN A 170 -17.90 -0.63 15.70
N ASP A 171 -18.31 -1.18 14.56
CA ASP A 171 -18.89 -2.51 14.43
C ASP A 171 -18.70 -3.02 12.98
N ALA A 172 -19.37 -4.12 12.63
CA ALA A 172 -19.24 -4.71 11.31
C ALA A 172 -19.83 -3.85 10.16
N ALA A 173 -20.76 -2.96 10.50
CA ALA A 173 -21.52 -2.13 9.57
C ALA A 173 -21.10 -0.65 9.58
N HIS A 174 -20.34 -0.18 10.58
CA HIS A 174 -19.99 1.23 10.74
C HIS A 174 -18.51 1.43 11.07
N ALA A 175 -17.90 2.38 10.37
CA ALA A 175 -16.54 2.84 10.62
C ALA A 175 -16.42 4.36 10.49
N SER A 176 -15.54 4.97 11.27
CA SER A 176 -15.19 6.39 11.16
C SER A 176 -13.86 6.56 10.45
N VAL A 177 -13.78 7.57 9.59
CA VAL A 177 -12.53 8.06 9.02
C VAL A 177 -12.00 9.16 9.92
N GLU A 178 -10.82 8.93 10.49
CA GLU A 178 -10.20 9.80 11.48
C GLU A 178 -8.82 10.24 11.02
N ALA A 179 -8.45 11.48 11.32
CA ALA A 179 -7.09 11.97 11.13
C ALA A 179 -6.24 11.58 12.34
N TRP A 180 -5.12 10.90 12.10
CA TRP A 180 -4.12 10.66 13.12
C TRP A 180 -3.19 11.88 13.22
N HIS A 181 -3.17 12.49 14.40
CA HIS A 181 -2.37 13.66 14.70
C HIS A 181 -1.30 13.27 15.73
N PRO A 182 -0.09 12.85 15.30
CA PRO A 182 1.00 12.63 16.22
C PRO A 182 1.32 13.93 16.96
N VAL A 183 1.74 13.83 18.22
CA VAL A 183 2.16 15.00 19.01
C VAL A 183 3.29 15.71 18.28
N ALA A 184 3.12 17.02 18.05
CA ALA A 184 4.10 17.82 17.31
C ALA A 184 5.49 17.68 17.93
N HIS A 185 6.51 17.52 17.08
CA HIS A 185 7.91 17.33 17.46
C HIS A 185 8.20 16.08 18.30
N SER A 186 7.23 15.18 18.49
CA SER A 186 7.42 13.91 19.17
C SER A 186 7.62 12.79 18.15
N ALA A 187 8.64 11.96 18.38
CA ALA A 187 8.82 10.72 17.64
C ALA A 187 7.78 9.68 18.09
N GLN A 188 7.11 9.05 17.13
CA GLN A 188 6.05 8.06 17.32
C GLN A 188 6.40 6.77 16.57
N VAL A 189 6.04 5.61 17.12
CA VAL A 189 6.24 4.34 16.44
C VAL A 189 4.98 3.95 15.67
N VAL A 190 5.13 3.65 14.39
CA VAL A 190 4.05 3.15 13.54
C VAL A 190 4.45 1.77 13.03
N ALA A 191 3.59 0.76 13.19
CA ALA A 191 3.84 -0.58 12.66
C ALA A 191 2.80 -1.00 11.63
N MET A 192 3.29 -1.44 10.48
CA MET A 192 2.51 -2.16 9.48
C MET A 192 2.29 -3.59 9.95
N VAL A 193 1.04 -3.98 10.15
CA VAL A 193 0.64 -5.30 10.65
C VAL A 193 -0.58 -5.82 9.87
N HIS A 194 -0.91 -7.09 10.08
CA HIS A 194 -2.15 -7.67 9.56
C HIS A 194 -2.62 -8.79 10.51
N PRO A 195 -3.93 -8.93 10.80
CA PRO A 195 -4.43 -9.95 11.72
C PRO A 195 -4.15 -11.39 11.22
N ALA A 196 -4.21 -11.62 9.91
CA ALA A 196 -3.86 -12.92 9.30
C ALA A 196 -2.34 -13.15 9.14
N CYS A 197 -1.46 -12.22 9.51
CA CYS A 197 -0.01 -12.41 9.41
C CYS A 197 0.54 -13.00 10.71
N HIS A 198 0.99 -14.25 10.66
CA HIS A 198 1.54 -14.95 11.83
C HIS A 198 2.69 -14.19 12.49
N PHE A 199 3.57 -13.58 11.69
CA PHE A 199 4.69 -12.78 12.20
C PHE A 199 4.22 -11.52 12.94
N SER A 200 3.18 -10.84 12.44
CA SER A 200 2.57 -9.70 13.12
C SER A 200 1.93 -10.10 14.43
N VAL A 201 1.09 -11.13 14.43
CA VAL A 201 0.41 -11.63 15.64
C VAL A 201 1.43 -12.02 16.70
N ARG A 202 2.49 -12.75 16.32
CA ARG A 202 3.58 -13.11 17.24
C ARG A 202 4.27 -11.88 17.83
N ALA A 203 4.58 -10.88 17.00
CA ALA A 203 5.24 -9.65 17.46
C ALA A 203 4.39 -8.91 18.50
N LEU A 204 3.10 -8.73 18.23
CA LEU A 204 2.20 -7.98 19.10
C LEU A 204 1.94 -8.70 20.43
N LEU A 205 1.77 -10.02 20.41
CA LEU A 205 1.66 -10.81 21.64
C LEU A 205 2.93 -10.76 22.49
N GLU A 206 4.11 -10.67 21.86
CA GLU A 206 5.37 -10.50 22.57
C GLU A 206 5.49 -9.09 23.18
N ILE A 207 5.16 -8.05 22.41
CA ILE A 207 5.13 -6.64 22.88
C ILE A 207 4.15 -6.48 24.05
N GLU A 208 3.00 -7.15 24.01
CA GLU A 208 2.00 -7.08 25.06
C GLU A 208 2.47 -7.71 26.37
N ARG A 209 3.17 -8.86 26.30
CA ARG A 209 3.53 -9.67 27.46
C ARG A 209 4.86 -9.27 28.11
N ARG A 210 5.78 -8.68 27.36
CA ARG A 210 7.14 -8.36 27.82
C ARG A 210 7.19 -6.99 28.51
N PRO A 211 7.51 -6.92 29.82
CA PRO A 211 7.61 -5.65 30.53
C PRO A 211 8.67 -4.70 29.95
N ASP A 212 9.77 -5.26 29.42
CA ASP A 212 10.84 -4.48 28.80
C ASP A 212 10.42 -3.82 27.48
N LEU A 213 9.27 -4.21 26.91
CA LEU A 213 8.66 -3.61 25.71
C LEU A 213 7.48 -2.68 26.04
N GLN A 214 7.23 -2.37 27.31
CA GLN A 214 6.16 -1.45 27.71
C GLN A 214 6.28 -0.09 27.00
N TRP A 215 7.50 0.44 26.87
CA TRP A 215 7.76 1.69 26.16
C TRP A 215 7.29 1.65 24.70
N LEU A 216 7.38 0.49 24.05
CA LEU A 216 6.94 0.31 22.68
C LEU A 216 5.41 0.26 22.63
N ARG A 217 4.79 -0.55 23.50
CA ARG A 217 3.33 -0.69 23.59
C ARG A 217 2.62 0.66 23.78
N GLU A 218 3.18 1.55 24.59
CA GLU A 218 2.60 2.87 24.87
C GLU A 218 2.76 3.90 23.74
N ASN A 219 3.63 3.65 22.76
CA ASN A 219 3.97 4.59 21.69
C ASN A 219 3.67 4.02 20.29
N LEU A 220 2.88 2.95 20.20
CA LEU A 220 2.69 2.17 18.98
C LEU A 220 1.32 2.42 18.33
N LEU A 221 1.33 2.96 17.12
CA LEU A 221 0.18 2.91 16.21
C LEU A 221 0.28 1.67 15.32
N LEU A 222 -0.76 0.84 15.30
CA LEU A 222 -0.83 -0.33 14.43
C LEU A 222 -1.69 -0.04 13.20
N LEU A 223 -1.10 -0.21 12.02
CA LEU A 223 -1.76 0.03 10.75
C LEU A 223 -1.90 -1.25 9.92
N VAL A 224 -3.07 -1.40 9.30
CA VAL A 224 -3.35 -2.45 8.32
C VAL A 224 -3.47 -1.83 6.94
N ALA A 225 -2.62 -2.28 6.01
CA ALA A 225 -2.62 -1.75 4.64
C ALA A 225 -3.93 -2.10 3.90
N PRO A 226 -4.38 -1.27 2.95
CA PRO A 226 -5.60 -1.57 2.19
C PRO A 226 -5.44 -2.84 1.36
N GLY A 227 -6.34 -3.79 1.57
CA GLY A 227 -6.46 -5.03 0.82
C GLY A 227 -7.64 -5.02 -0.14
N ARG A 228 -7.74 -6.05 -0.98
CA ARG A 228 -8.92 -6.30 -1.83
C ARG A 228 -10.14 -6.74 -1.01
N THR A 229 -9.91 -7.08 0.25
CA THR A 229 -10.90 -7.32 1.29
C THR A 229 -10.50 -6.52 2.52
N LEU A 230 -11.49 -6.17 3.34
CA LEU A 230 -11.28 -5.64 4.69
C LEU A 230 -11.62 -6.76 5.69
N PRO A 231 -10.67 -7.24 6.50
CA PRO A 231 -10.92 -8.32 7.46
C PRO A 231 -11.62 -7.78 8.72
N VAL A 232 -12.86 -7.29 8.56
CA VAL A 232 -13.61 -6.57 9.61
C VAL A 232 -13.76 -7.39 10.89
N GLU A 233 -14.18 -8.66 10.77
CA GLU A 233 -14.39 -9.54 11.92
C GLU A 233 -13.10 -9.83 12.68
N ASP A 234 -11.99 -10.08 11.96
CA ASP A 234 -10.68 -10.33 12.57
C ASP A 234 -10.17 -9.09 13.30
N LEU A 235 -10.36 -7.90 12.71
CA LEU A 235 -9.95 -6.63 13.31
C LEU A 235 -10.76 -6.32 14.58
N LEU A 236 -12.08 -6.47 14.53
CA LEU A 236 -12.94 -6.26 15.69
C LEU A 236 -12.60 -7.25 16.82
N SER A 237 -12.40 -8.53 16.48
CA SER A 237 -12.03 -9.56 17.44
C SER A 237 -10.67 -9.27 18.09
N TRP A 238 -9.68 -8.88 17.29
CA TRP A 238 -8.36 -8.47 17.80
C TRP A 238 -8.46 -7.25 18.71
N ASN A 239 -9.13 -6.18 18.26
CA ASN A 239 -9.21 -4.92 18.99
C ASN A 239 -9.98 -5.05 20.31
N ALA A 240 -10.95 -5.97 20.38
CA ALA A 240 -11.65 -6.32 21.62
C ALA A 240 -10.76 -7.11 22.60
N ALA A 241 -9.95 -8.04 22.09
CA ALA A 241 -9.05 -8.84 22.91
C ALA A 241 -7.80 -8.07 23.38
N HIS A 242 -7.35 -7.07 22.61
CA HIS A 242 -6.11 -6.33 22.81
C HIS A 242 -6.34 -4.81 22.82
N PRO A 243 -7.01 -4.25 23.84
CA PRO A 243 -7.42 -2.84 23.86
C PRO A 243 -6.24 -1.85 23.87
N GLN A 244 -5.03 -2.28 24.26
CA GLN A 244 -3.82 -1.45 24.21
C GLN A 244 -3.05 -1.56 22.88
N LEU A 245 -3.46 -2.47 22.00
CA LEU A 245 -2.79 -2.77 20.73
C LEU A 245 -3.83 -2.89 19.62
N GLN A 246 -4.70 -1.88 19.51
CA GLN A 246 -5.74 -1.86 18.47
C GLN A 246 -5.11 -1.64 17.10
N MET A 247 -5.52 -2.48 16.14
CA MET A 247 -5.19 -2.35 14.73
C MET A 247 -6.18 -1.43 14.02
N HIS A 248 -5.65 -0.51 13.23
CA HIS A 248 -6.43 0.43 12.44
C HIS A 248 -6.15 0.24 10.95
N PRO A 249 -7.16 -0.03 10.10
CA PRO A 249 -6.97 0.03 8.66
C PRO A 249 -6.55 1.44 8.21
N MET A 250 -5.69 1.54 7.21
CA MET A 250 -5.48 2.81 6.52
C MET A 250 -6.75 3.22 5.78
N TYR A 251 -7.12 4.50 5.81
CA TYR A 251 -8.19 4.99 4.95
C TYR A 251 -7.78 4.96 3.47
N LEU A 252 -6.65 5.58 3.11
CA LEU A 252 -6.07 5.50 1.77
C LEU A 252 -4.58 5.21 1.85
N ARG A 253 -4.06 4.41 0.89
CA ARG A 253 -2.61 4.16 0.77
C ARG A 253 -1.82 5.47 0.57
N ALA A 254 -2.39 6.42 -0.16
CA ALA A 254 -1.75 7.69 -0.51
C ALA A 254 -1.46 8.58 0.71
N ASP A 255 -2.31 8.51 1.74
CA ASP A 255 -2.14 9.24 3.00
C ASP A 255 -0.82 8.84 3.67
N TRP A 256 -0.43 7.57 3.53
CA TRP A 256 0.74 6.96 4.17
C TRP A 256 1.91 6.76 3.21
N LYS A 257 2.00 7.50 2.10
CA LYS A 257 3.01 7.29 1.04
C LYS A 257 4.48 7.32 1.50
N LYS A 258 4.75 7.98 2.63
CA LYS A 258 6.09 8.04 3.25
C LYS A 258 6.49 6.72 3.94
N LEU A 259 5.51 5.92 4.37
CA LEU A 259 5.76 4.54 4.79
C LEU A 259 6.07 3.74 3.54
N ALA A 260 7.36 3.42 3.40
CA ALA A 260 7.92 2.90 2.18
C ALA A 260 7.35 1.51 1.85
N SER A 261 7.46 0.60 2.81
CA SER A 261 6.97 -0.77 2.73
C SER A 261 5.60 -0.87 3.41
N ILE A 262 4.80 -1.81 2.93
CA ILE A 262 3.56 -2.25 3.59
C ILE A 262 3.62 -3.73 3.94
N ASP A 263 4.81 -4.32 3.85
CA ASP A 263 5.07 -5.70 4.28
C ASP A 263 4.93 -5.79 5.80
N THR A 264 4.54 -6.95 6.30
CA THR A 264 4.15 -7.12 7.71
C THR A 264 4.98 -8.20 8.41
N PRO A 265 5.42 -7.98 9.66
CA PRO A 265 5.44 -6.70 10.36
C PRO A 265 6.59 -5.79 9.88
N THR A 266 6.32 -4.49 9.74
CA THR A 266 7.36 -3.47 9.53
C THR A 266 7.14 -2.32 10.50
N PHE A 267 8.20 -1.87 11.17
CA PHE A 267 8.13 -0.81 12.18
C PHE A 267 8.85 0.44 11.67
N TYR A 268 8.24 1.58 11.93
CA TYR A 268 8.72 2.90 11.54
C TYR A 268 8.80 3.81 12.77
N ILE A 269 9.79 4.69 12.80
CA ILE A 269 9.71 5.90 13.63
C ILE A 269 9.38 7.06 12.73
N VAL A 270 8.34 7.80 13.13
CA VAL A 270 7.94 9.03 12.48
C VAL A 270 8.11 10.20 13.43
N ARG A 271 8.67 11.30 12.92
CA ARG A 271 8.62 12.62 13.57
C ARG A 271 8.21 13.68 12.55
N ASP A 272 7.26 14.55 12.91
CA ASP A 272 6.79 15.66 12.07
C ASP A 272 6.39 15.22 10.64
N GLY A 273 5.80 14.03 10.56
CA GLY A 273 5.39 13.39 9.32
C GLY A 273 6.54 12.82 8.49
N GLU A 274 7.79 12.84 8.93
CA GLU A 274 8.94 12.20 8.25
C GLU A 274 9.32 10.87 8.89
N VAL A 275 9.72 9.91 8.07
CA VAL A 275 10.26 8.62 8.54
C VAL A 275 11.74 8.79 8.82
N ILE A 276 12.15 8.55 10.06
CA ILE A 276 13.55 8.69 10.51
C ILE A 276 14.22 7.34 10.79
N TYR A 277 13.43 6.28 10.98
CA TYR A 277 13.93 4.92 11.16
C TYR A 277 12.92 3.89 10.64
N VAL A 278 13.42 2.75 10.17
CA VAL A 278 12.61 1.60 9.76
C VAL A 278 13.34 0.29 10.00
N PHE A 279 12.60 -0.74 10.41
CA PHE A 279 13.06 -2.11 10.28
C PHE A 279 11.91 -3.06 9.90
N GLU A 280 12.25 -4.15 9.23
CA GLU A 280 11.30 -5.15 8.76
C GLU A 280 11.47 -6.48 9.52
N GLY A 281 10.36 -7.20 9.69
CA GLY A 281 10.30 -8.54 10.25
C GLY A 281 10.31 -8.61 11.78
N TRP A 282 9.85 -9.76 12.30
CA TRP A 282 9.92 -10.09 13.72
C TRP A 282 10.13 -11.61 13.91
N PRO A 283 11.06 -12.07 14.77
CA PRO A 283 11.93 -11.29 15.65
C PRO A 283 13.05 -10.59 14.87
N ASN A 284 13.47 -9.42 15.36
CA ASN A 284 14.60 -8.67 14.81
C ASN A 284 15.28 -7.86 15.92
N THR A 285 16.16 -8.50 16.69
CA THR A 285 16.79 -7.86 17.88
C THR A 285 17.58 -6.61 17.53
N LYS A 286 18.30 -6.60 16.39
CA LYS A 286 19.05 -5.43 15.92
C LYS A 286 18.10 -4.27 15.56
N GLY A 287 16.99 -4.59 14.87
CA GLY A 287 15.96 -3.62 14.52
C GLY A 287 15.29 -3.01 15.75
N LEU A 288 14.96 -3.84 16.74
CA LEU A 288 14.37 -3.39 18.00
C LEU A 288 15.33 -2.50 18.81
N GLN A 289 16.61 -2.88 18.91
CA GLN A 289 17.63 -2.05 19.57
C GLN A 289 17.80 -0.70 18.87
N GLY A 290 17.85 -0.69 17.53
CA GLY A 290 17.92 0.57 16.77
C GLY A 290 16.66 1.43 16.95
N LEU A 291 15.48 0.81 16.96
CA LEU A 291 14.21 1.50 17.24
C LEU A 291 14.26 2.21 18.61
N GLN A 292 14.71 1.51 19.65
CA GLN A 292 14.81 2.06 20.99
C GLN A 292 15.83 3.20 21.05
N GLN A 293 17.04 3.01 20.51
CA GLN A 293 18.10 4.02 20.51
C GLN A 293 17.70 5.29 19.77
N THR A 294 17.06 5.15 18.61
CA THR A 294 16.55 6.31 17.86
C THR A 294 15.47 7.02 18.66
N LEU A 295 14.50 6.31 19.24
CA LEU A 295 13.45 6.95 20.03
C LEU A 295 14.00 7.69 21.25
N GLU A 296 15.01 7.14 21.93
CA GLU A 296 15.71 7.78 23.05
C GLU A 296 16.46 9.05 22.61
N HIS A 297 17.16 9.00 21.48
CA HIS A 297 17.83 10.18 20.90
C HIS A 297 16.85 11.32 20.61
N GLU A 298 15.68 10.99 20.05
CA GLU A 298 14.66 11.98 19.70
C GLU A 298 13.89 12.56 20.91
N ARG A 299 14.01 11.93 22.08
CA ARG A 299 13.43 12.44 23.34
C ARG A 299 14.34 13.43 24.06
N LEU A 300 15.61 13.52 23.66
CA LEU A 300 16.56 14.47 24.24
C LEU A 300 16.41 15.84 23.56
N PRO A 301 16.35 16.94 24.35
CA PRO A 301 16.16 18.29 23.83
C PRO A 301 17.34 18.81 23.00
#